data_AF-A0A7S3BS08-F1
#
_entry.id   AF-A0A7S3BS08-F1
#
_cell.length_a   1.000
_cell.length_b   1.000
_cell.length_c   1.000
_cell.angle_alpha   90.00
_cell.angle_beta   90.00
_cell.angle_gamma   90.00
#
_symmetry.space_group_name_H-M   'P 1'
#
loop_
_entity.id
_entity.type
_entity.pdbx_description
1 polymer ?
#
loop_
_entity_poly.entity_id
_entity_poly.type
_entity_poly.pdbx_seq_one_letter_code
_entity_poly.pdbx_strand_id
1 'polypeptide(L)'
;SGAGKVQIHTPTENPSVDAPEDTEDIVKLARRLAMRSTAQQTSGGGEQARAARTDAGSSSAVPPPSSSSAKSKRVCAFCGKSAAEVKADGGKTIRCGACAVERYCSRRCQVEAWPSHKRTCRQRRQQAVDSS
;
A
#
# COMPACT_ATOMS: atom_id res chain seq x y z
N SER A 1 -44.52 45.37 0.67
CA SER A 1 -44.47 44.89 -0.73
C SER A 1 -43.15 45.38 -1.31
N GLY A 2 -42.07 44.59 -1.42
CA GLY A 2 -41.86 43.40 -2.26
C GLY A 2 -40.87 43.83 -3.37
N ALA A 3 -39.81 43.14 -3.77
CA ALA A 3 -39.30 41.80 -3.47
C ALA A 3 -37.77 41.81 -3.68
N GLY A 4 -37.02 41.12 -2.80
CA GLY A 4 -35.60 40.89 -2.94
C GLY A 4 -35.31 39.84 -4.02
N LYS A 5 -34.39 40.15 -4.92
CA LYS A 5 -34.02 39.28 -6.04
C LYS A 5 -32.85 38.39 -5.60
N VAL A 6 -33.17 37.18 -5.16
CA VAL A 6 -32.17 36.15 -4.82
C VAL A 6 -31.79 35.43 -6.11
N GLN A 7 -30.53 35.60 -6.53
CA GLN A 7 -29.96 34.94 -7.70
C GLN A 7 -29.48 33.54 -7.26
N ILE A 8 -30.20 32.50 -7.65
CA ILE A 8 -29.79 31.10 -7.53
C ILE A 8 -29.68 30.55 -8.95
N HIS A 9 -28.47 30.18 -9.36
CA HIS A 9 -28.27 29.33 -10.54
C HIS A 9 -27.11 28.34 -10.33
N THR A 10 -27.54 27.12 -9.99
CA THR A 10 -27.09 25.77 -10.38
C THR A 10 -25.60 25.38 -10.37
N PRO A 11 -25.22 24.29 -9.68
CA PRO A 11 -23.94 23.61 -9.90
C PRO A 11 -23.96 22.88 -11.26
N THR A 12 -22.85 22.94 -11.99
CA THR A 12 -22.66 22.18 -13.21
C THR A 12 -22.60 20.70 -12.85
N GLU A 13 -23.57 19.93 -13.35
CA GLU A 13 -23.57 18.49 -13.23
C GLU A 13 -22.58 17.94 -14.25
N ASN A 14 -21.71 17.03 -13.80
CA ASN A 14 -20.68 16.42 -14.61
C ASN A 14 -20.96 14.90 -14.65
N PRO A 15 -21.71 14.39 -15.62
CA PRO A 15 -21.87 12.96 -15.80
C PRO A 15 -21.13 12.51 -17.06
N SER A 16 -19.86 12.15 -16.90
CA SER A 16 -19.22 11.20 -17.81
C SER A 16 -18.58 10.13 -16.95
N VAL A 17 -19.43 9.21 -16.51
CA VAL A 17 -19.03 7.93 -15.94
C VAL A 17 -18.47 7.09 -17.09
N ASP A 18 -17.16 7.16 -17.28
CA ASP A 18 -16.43 6.24 -18.14
C ASP A 18 -16.68 4.81 -17.63
N ALA A 19 -17.42 4.04 -18.41
CA ALA A 19 -17.65 2.62 -18.18
C ALA A 19 -16.32 1.86 -18.21
N PRO A 20 -16.06 0.95 -17.25
CA PRO A 20 -14.90 0.05 -17.32
C PRO A 20 -15.27 -1.23 -18.09
N GLU A 21 -14.60 -1.52 -19.21
CA GLU A 21 -14.73 -2.82 -19.90
C GLU A 21 -13.35 -3.27 -20.47
N ASP A 22 -12.35 -3.60 -19.66
CA ASP A 22 -12.11 -4.90 -19.00
C ASP A 22 -11.96 -6.14 -19.91
N THR A 23 -11.90 -6.00 -21.24
CA THR A 23 -11.64 -7.16 -22.12
C THR A 23 -10.18 -7.61 -22.15
N GLU A 24 -9.23 -6.67 -22.01
CA GLU A 24 -7.80 -6.99 -22.05
C GLU A 24 -7.29 -7.74 -20.81
N ASP A 25 -7.85 -7.47 -19.63
CA ASP A 25 -7.43 -8.09 -18.39
C ASP A 25 -7.90 -9.56 -18.32
N ILE A 26 -9.08 -9.87 -18.87
CA ILE A 26 -9.56 -11.26 -19.02
C ILE A 26 -8.63 -12.08 -19.92
N VAL A 27 -8.19 -11.52 -21.06
CA VAL A 27 -7.27 -12.20 -21.99
C VAL A 27 -5.88 -12.40 -21.35
N LYS A 28 -5.39 -11.41 -20.59
CA LYS A 28 -4.11 -11.51 -19.86
C LYS A 28 -4.16 -12.55 -18.74
N LEU A 29 -5.31 -12.70 -18.06
CA LEU A 29 -5.51 -13.72 -17.03
C LEU A 29 -5.53 -15.12 -17.63
N ALA A 30 -6.25 -15.34 -18.75
CA ALA A 30 -6.31 -16.62 -19.43
C ALA A 30 -4.92 -17.12 -19.88
N ARG A 31 -4.07 -16.25 -20.42
CA ARG A 31 -2.67 -16.58 -20.77
C ARG A 31 -1.82 -17.00 -19.57
N ARG A 32 -2.04 -16.37 -18.41
CA ARG A 32 -1.27 -16.63 -17.18
C ARG A 32 -1.64 -17.97 -16.54
N LEU A 33 -2.89 -18.40 -16.67
CA LEU A 33 -3.35 -19.70 -16.19
C LEU A 33 -2.80 -20.85 -17.04
N ALA A 34 -2.68 -20.69 -18.36
CA ALA A 34 -2.11 -21.71 -19.24
C ALA A 34 -0.62 -22.01 -18.97
N MET A 35 0.15 -21.02 -18.49
CA MET A 35 1.60 -21.16 -18.23
C MET A 35 1.95 -21.82 -16.88
N ARG A 36 0.98 -22.02 -15.97
CA ARG A 36 1.25 -22.58 -14.61
C ARG A 36 1.19 -24.11 -14.55
N SER A 37 0.75 -24.79 -15.61
CA SER A 37 0.55 -26.24 -15.63
C SER A 37 1.77 -27.08 -16.04
N THR A 38 2.89 -26.48 -16.51
CA THR A 38 4.02 -27.25 -17.06
C THR A 38 5.26 -27.34 -16.14
N ALA A 39 5.23 -26.81 -14.92
CA ALA A 39 6.45 -26.61 -14.12
C ALA A 39 6.56 -27.48 -12.84
N GLN A 40 5.92 -28.64 -12.75
CA GLN A 40 5.93 -29.45 -11.51
C GLN A 40 6.51 -30.87 -11.59
N GLN A 41 7.18 -31.28 -12.67
CA GLN A 41 7.78 -32.64 -12.72
C GLN A 41 9.21 -32.65 -13.24
N THR A 42 10.18 -32.48 -12.33
CA THR A 42 11.46 -33.20 -12.38
C THR A 42 11.92 -33.51 -10.95
N SER A 43 11.57 -34.71 -10.49
CA SER A 43 12.16 -35.40 -9.35
C SER A 43 13.46 -36.10 -9.79
N GLY A 44 14.58 -35.77 -9.14
CA GLY A 44 15.83 -36.53 -9.12
C GLY A 44 16.66 -35.94 -7.98
N GLY A 45 17.04 -36.64 -6.92
CA GLY A 45 17.62 -37.98 -6.90
C GLY A 45 19.15 -37.82 -6.77
N GLY A 46 19.65 -37.75 -5.53
CA GLY A 46 21.07 -37.61 -5.21
C GLY A 46 21.23 -37.40 -3.70
N GLU A 47 21.19 -38.48 -2.91
CA GLU A 47 22.31 -39.38 -2.58
C GLU A 47 23.06 -38.88 -1.33
N GLN A 48 23.23 -39.83 -0.42
CA GLN A 48 23.47 -39.65 0.99
C GLN A 48 24.98 -39.54 1.26
N ALA A 49 25.43 -38.46 1.87
CA ALA A 49 26.75 -38.38 2.49
C ALA A 49 26.59 -38.05 3.98
N ARG A 50 26.71 -39.10 4.78
CA ARG A 50 26.76 -39.08 6.24
C ARG A 50 28.18 -38.69 6.66
N ALA A 51 28.36 -37.54 7.29
CA ALA A 51 29.62 -37.18 7.93
C ALA A 51 29.42 -36.54 9.31
N ALA A 52 30.04 -37.19 10.30
CA ALA A 52 30.61 -36.68 11.54
C ALA A 52 29.78 -35.73 12.42
N ARG A 53 29.19 -36.37 13.45
CA ARG A 53 28.96 -35.82 14.78
C ARG A 53 30.31 -35.56 15.45
N THR A 54 30.63 -34.31 15.77
CA THR A 54 31.62 -33.95 16.78
C THR A 54 31.09 -32.83 17.67
N ASP A 55 31.24 -33.10 18.95
CA ASP A 55 30.92 -32.37 20.16
C ASP A 55 31.59 -30.98 20.26
N ALA A 56 30.93 -30.04 20.95
CA ALA A 56 31.52 -29.10 21.92
C ALA A 56 30.60 -27.87 22.09
N GLY A 57 30.14 -27.66 23.32
CA GLY A 57 29.30 -26.52 23.67
C GLY A 57 30.00 -25.17 23.52
N SER A 58 29.20 -24.13 23.33
CA SER A 58 29.47 -22.85 23.98
C SER A 58 28.21 -22.01 23.95
N SER A 59 27.71 -21.74 25.16
CA SER A 59 26.67 -20.78 25.46
C SER A 59 27.00 -19.43 24.81
N SER A 60 26.26 -19.09 23.77
CA SER A 60 25.98 -17.71 23.42
C SER A 60 24.55 -17.70 22.93
N ALA A 61 23.65 -17.59 23.90
CA ALA A 61 22.29 -17.17 23.66
C ALA A 61 22.37 -15.92 22.80
N VAL A 62 22.10 -16.07 21.50
CA VAL A 62 21.73 -14.93 20.68
C VAL A 62 20.46 -14.41 21.36
N PRO A 63 20.43 -13.19 21.93
CA PRO A 63 19.14 -12.66 22.32
C PRO A 63 18.29 -12.70 21.04
N PRO A 64 17.04 -13.20 21.08
CA PRO A 64 16.13 -12.93 19.97
C PRO A 64 16.18 -11.42 19.75
N PRO A 65 16.19 -10.90 18.49
CA PRO A 65 16.20 -9.47 18.28
C PRO A 65 15.06 -8.91 19.10
N SER A 66 15.42 -8.28 20.23
CA SER A 66 14.49 -7.74 21.20
C SER A 66 13.56 -6.92 20.36
N SER A 67 12.29 -7.36 20.31
CA SER A 67 11.16 -6.74 19.65
C SER A 67 10.92 -5.40 20.34
N SER A 68 11.91 -4.53 20.19
CA SER A 68 11.87 -3.11 20.38
C SER A 68 10.92 -2.73 19.28
N SER A 69 9.64 -2.76 19.63
CA SER A 69 8.54 -2.25 18.84
C SER A 69 8.92 -0.80 18.50
N ALA A 70 9.71 -0.67 17.44
CA ALA A 70 10.17 0.58 16.90
C ALA A 70 8.89 1.18 16.35
N LYS A 71 8.23 1.96 17.20
CA LYS A 71 7.01 2.69 16.90
C LYS A 71 7.30 3.44 15.61
N SER A 72 6.85 2.87 14.50
CA SER A 72 7.17 3.32 13.16
C SER A 72 6.64 4.75 13.06
N LYS A 73 7.57 5.71 12.99
CA LYS A 73 7.25 7.13 13.08
C LYS A 73 6.27 7.44 11.95
N ARG A 74 5.05 7.85 12.32
CA ARG A 74 3.99 8.25 11.38
C ARG A 74 4.36 9.63 10.84
N VAL A 75 5.11 9.67 9.74
CA VAL A 75 5.60 10.90 9.10
C VAL A 75 4.74 11.27 7.88
N CYS A 76 4.74 12.55 7.54
CA CYS A 76 4.19 13.05 6.28
C CYS A 76 5.05 12.57 5.11
N ALA A 77 4.45 11.92 4.12
CA ALA A 77 5.18 11.40 2.96
C ALA A 77 5.67 12.49 1.98
N PHE A 78 5.17 13.73 2.11
CA PHE A 78 5.62 14.85 1.29
C PHE A 78 6.73 15.67 1.96
N CYS A 79 6.44 16.24 3.13
CA CYS A 79 7.34 17.19 3.80
C CYS A 79 8.15 16.57 4.95
N GLY A 80 7.99 15.28 5.23
CA GLY A 80 8.75 14.57 6.27
C GLY A 80 8.33 14.85 7.72
N LYS A 81 7.52 15.88 7.99
CA LYS A 81 7.06 16.22 9.35
C LYS A 81 6.48 14.99 10.06
N SER A 82 6.97 14.70 11.26
CA SER A 82 6.42 13.66 12.11
C SER A 82 5.04 14.03 12.64
N ALA A 83 4.25 13.03 13.02
CA ALA A 83 2.97 13.27 13.69
C ALA A 83 3.11 14.09 14.99
N ALA A 84 4.27 14.04 15.66
CA ALA A 84 4.53 14.85 16.84
C ALA A 84 4.71 16.33 16.47
N GLU A 85 5.50 16.64 15.45
CA GLU A 85 5.66 18.01 14.93
C GLU A 85 4.31 18.58 14.46
N VAL A 86 3.57 17.80 13.67
CA VAL A 86 2.24 18.22 13.20
C VAL A 86 1.28 18.47 14.37
N LYS A 87 1.37 17.68 15.45
CA LYS A 87 0.54 17.87 16.65
C LYS A 87 0.97 19.09 17.47
N ALA A 88 2.27 19.39 17.54
CA ALA A 88 2.77 20.59 18.18
C ALA A 88 2.26 21.87 17.49
N ASP A 89 2.13 21.83 16.15
CA ASP A 89 1.48 22.87 15.34
C ASP A 89 -0.07 22.90 15.49
N GLY A 90 -0.67 22.06 16.34
CA GLY A 90 -2.12 21.94 16.51
C GLY A 90 -2.84 21.13 15.41
N GLY A 91 -2.09 20.53 14.49
CA GLY A 91 -2.62 19.73 13.39
C GLY A 91 -2.72 18.23 13.66
N LYS A 92 -3.18 17.48 12.66
CA LYS A 92 -3.18 16.01 12.67
C LYS A 92 -2.81 15.45 11.30
N THR A 93 -2.17 14.28 11.27
CA THR A 93 -1.90 13.60 10.01
C THR A 93 -3.13 12.90 9.47
N ILE A 94 -3.44 13.12 8.20
CA ILE A 94 -4.49 12.44 7.45
C ILE A 94 -3.90 11.27 6.66
N ARG A 95 -4.69 10.22 6.42
CA ARG A 95 -4.30 9.12 5.52
C ARG A 95 -4.84 9.36 4.13
N CYS A 96 -4.21 8.77 3.12
CA CYS A 96 -4.81 8.72 1.79
C CYS A 96 -6.15 7.97 1.85
N GLY A 97 -7.23 8.58 1.36
CA GLY A 97 -8.57 7.96 1.38
C GLY A 97 -8.72 6.74 0.48
N ALA A 98 -7.85 6.59 -0.53
CA ALA A 98 -7.93 5.47 -1.48
C ALA A 98 -7.17 4.22 -1.02
N CYS A 99 -5.93 4.38 -0.51
CA CYS A 99 -5.10 3.24 -0.11
C CYS A 99 -4.93 3.10 1.41
N ALA A 100 -5.29 4.11 2.20
CA ALA A 100 -5.13 4.17 3.66
C ALA A 100 -3.71 3.92 4.21
N VAL A 101 -2.68 3.87 3.35
CA VAL A 101 -1.30 3.58 3.74
C VAL A 101 -0.48 4.84 4.00
N GLU A 102 -0.34 5.71 3.01
CA GLU A 102 0.46 6.94 3.17
C GLU A 102 -0.27 8.00 4.00
N ARG A 103 0.52 8.83 4.70
CA ARG A 103 0.02 9.89 5.57
C ARG A 103 0.56 11.24 5.12
N TYR A 104 -0.25 12.28 5.33
CA TYR A 104 0.09 13.66 5.02
C TYR A 104 -0.32 14.56 6.18
N CYS A 105 0.39 15.66 6.40
CA CYS A 105 -0.02 16.63 7.41
C CYS A 105 -1.21 17.50 6.98
N SER A 106 -1.48 17.58 5.67
CA SER A 106 -2.56 18.40 5.10
C SER A 106 -3.01 17.87 3.74
N ARG A 107 -4.15 18.35 3.26
CA ARG A 107 -4.64 18.08 1.89
C ARG A 107 -3.67 18.60 0.83
N ARG A 108 -3.03 19.74 1.09
CA ARG A 108 -2.03 20.32 0.19
C ARG A 108 -0.87 19.34 -0.05
N CYS A 109 -0.28 18.82 1.02
CA CYS A 109 0.81 17.84 0.93
C CYS A 109 0.39 16.54 0.24
N GLN A 110 -0.88 16.12 0.37
CA GLN A 110 -1.40 14.97 -0.36
C GLN A 110 -1.44 15.23 -1.88
N VAL A 111 -1.87 16.42 -2.31
CA VAL A 111 -1.93 16.80 -3.73
C VAL A 111 -0.53 16.96 -4.30
N GLU A 112 0.39 17.61 -3.58
CA GLU A 112 1.78 17.78 -4.03
C GLU A 112 2.53 16.44 -4.14
N ALA A 113 2.25 15.47 -3.24
CA ALA A 113 2.80 14.12 -3.34
C ALA A 113 2.10 13.24 -4.39
N TRP A 114 0.98 13.66 -4.97
CA TRP A 114 0.19 12.82 -5.87
C TRP A 114 0.96 12.28 -7.08
N PRO A 115 1.82 13.04 -7.79
CA PRO A 115 2.56 12.54 -8.94
C PRO A 115 3.42 11.32 -8.63
N SER A 116 4.07 11.28 -7.46
CA SER A 116 4.88 10.15 -7.00
C SER A 116 4.05 9.05 -6.32
N HIS A 117 3.01 9.43 -5.57
CA HIS A 117 2.13 8.51 -4.85
C HIS A 117 1.17 7.72 -5.76
N LYS A 118 0.70 8.28 -6.88
CA LYS A 118 -0.38 7.72 -7.71
C LYS A 118 -0.17 6.25 -8.09
N ARG A 119 1.06 5.88 -8.44
CA ARG A 119 1.40 4.50 -8.83
C ARG A 119 1.29 3.53 -7.65
N THR A 120 1.91 3.87 -6.51
CA THR A 120 1.90 3.04 -5.30
C THR A 120 0.51 2.98 -4.67
N CYS A 121 -0.28 4.05 -4.78
CA CYS A 121 -1.66 4.13 -4.34
C CYS A 121 -2.53 3.04 -4.99
N ARG A 122 -2.47 2.90 -6.32
CA ARG A 122 -3.26 1.90 -7.07
C ARG A 122 -2.90 0.48 -6.66
N GLN A 123 -1.62 0.18 -6.55
CA GLN A 123 -1.13 -1.15 -6.17
C GLN A 123 -1.61 -1.54 -4.76
N ARG A 124 -1.53 -0.62 -3.80
CA ARG A 124 -1.95 -0.88 -2.41
C ARG A 124 -3.45 -1.04 -2.27
N ARG A 125 -4.25 -0.32 -3.08
CA ARG A 125 -5.70 -0.48 -3.10
C ARG A 125 -6.12 -1.90 -3.51
N GLN A 126 -5.38 -2.52 -4.42
CA GLN A 126 -5.63 -3.90 -4.88
C GLN A 126 -5.24 -4.94 -3.82
N GLN A 127 -4.19 -4.71 -3.04
CA GLN A 127 -3.78 -5.64 -1.98
C GLN A 127 -4.81 -5.72 -0.85
N ALA A 128 -5.50 -4.61 -0.56
CA ALA A 128 -6.50 -4.58 0.50
C ALA A 128 -7.74 -5.44 0.20
N VAL A 129 -8.09 -5.63 -1.08
CA VAL A 129 -9.26 -6.43 -1.48
C VAL A 129 -8.99 -7.94 -1.49
N ASP A 130 -7.73 -8.36 -1.68
CA ASP A 130 -7.34 -9.77 -1.72
C ASP A 130 -7.13 -10.36 -0.31
N SER A 131 -6.99 -9.51 0.71
CA SER A 131 -6.75 -9.90 2.10
C SER A 131 -8.00 -9.83 3.00
N SER A 132 -9.19 -9.68 2.42
CA SER A 132 -10.50 -9.68 3.12
C SER A 132 -11.34 -10.86 2.67
#